data_AF-M4EBI7-F1
#
_entry.id   AF-M4EBI7-F1
#
_cell.length_a   1.000
_cell.length_b   1.000
_cell.length_c   1.000
_cell.angle_alpha   90.00
_cell.angle_beta   90.00
_cell.angle_gamma   90.00
#
_symmetry.space_group_name_H-M   'P 1'
#
loop_
_entity.id
_entity.type
_entity.pdbx_description
1 polymer ?
#
loop_
_entity_poly.entity_id
_entity_poly.type
_entity_poly.pdbx_seq_one_letter_code
_entity_poly.pdbx_strand_id
1 'polypeptide(L)'
;MKTEMDQYLDDTLVLMSDSFDVLGWWKLNSINYPTLSKIAVDLLSVPFSTVSPDCVFDTEVKQMDSYKASLPRVTLEALLCTKDWLKNQTL
;
A
#
# COMPACT_ATOMS: atom_id res chain seq x y z
N MET A 1 -26.18 -6.25 22.31
CA MET A 1 -25.57 -5.08 21.62
C MET A 1 -24.70 -5.66 20.53
N LYS A 2 -24.97 -5.36 19.25
CA LYS A 2 -24.11 -5.81 18.14
C LYS A 2 -22.92 -4.86 18.02
N THR A 3 -21.73 -5.39 17.81
CA THR A 3 -20.51 -4.62 17.53
C THR A 3 -20.43 -4.28 16.04
N GLU A 4 -19.53 -3.37 15.65
CA GLU A 4 -19.20 -3.14 14.22
C GLU A 4 -18.80 -4.44 13.52
N MET A 5 -18.03 -5.29 14.21
CA MET A 5 -17.58 -6.56 13.66
C MET A 5 -18.74 -7.51 13.43
N ASP A 6 -19.66 -7.63 14.38
CA ASP A 6 -20.87 -8.46 14.21
C ASP A 6 -21.72 -7.94 13.04
N GLN A 7 -21.85 -6.63 12.90
CA GLN A 7 -22.59 -6.02 11.80
C GLN A 7 -21.92 -6.28 10.44
N TYR A 8 -20.60 -6.15 10.35
CA TYR A 8 -19.84 -6.44 9.13
C TYR A 8 -19.94 -7.91 8.70
N LEU A 9 -19.92 -8.84 9.68
CA LEU A 9 -20.04 -10.27 9.41
C LEU A 9 -21.46 -10.69 9.00
N ASP A 10 -22.48 -9.97 9.45
CA ASP A 10 -23.88 -10.20 9.10
C ASP A 10 -24.30 -9.51 7.79
N ASP A 11 -23.57 -8.47 7.35
CA ASP A 11 -23.85 -7.76 6.11
C ASP A 11 -23.66 -8.66 4.89
N THR A 12 -24.45 -8.40 3.84
CA THR A 12 -24.41 -9.21 2.62
C THR A 12 -23.07 -9.03 1.89
N LEU A 13 -22.40 -10.14 1.58
CA LEU A 13 -21.12 -10.14 0.89
C LEU A 13 -21.22 -9.42 -0.46
N VAL A 14 -20.33 -8.46 -0.68
CA VAL A 14 -20.18 -7.77 -1.97
C VAL A 14 -19.60 -8.74 -2.98
N LEU A 15 -20.21 -8.84 -4.16
CA LEU A 15 -19.64 -9.58 -5.29
C LEU A 15 -18.34 -8.88 -5.74
N MET A 16 -17.21 -9.51 -5.41
CA MET A 16 -15.88 -9.05 -5.81
C MET A 16 -15.77 -9.19 -7.33
N SER A 17 -15.66 -8.07 -8.05
CA SER A 17 -15.20 -8.06 -9.43
C SER A 17 -13.67 -8.15 -9.48
N ASP A 18 -13.11 -8.53 -10.63
CA ASP A 18 -11.65 -8.57 -10.84
C ASP A 18 -10.97 -7.20 -10.64
N SER A 19 -11.75 -6.11 -10.63
CA SER A 19 -11.29 -4.74 -10.44
C SER A 19 -11.70 -4.15 -9.07
N PHE A 20 -11.97 -4.99 -8.07
CA PHE A 20 -12.44 -4.52 -6.77
C PHE A 20 -11.31 -3.84 -5.98
N ASP A 21 -11.48 -2.54 -5.71
CA ASP A 21 -10.60 -1.79 -4.81
C ASP A 21 -11.05 -1.98 -3.35
N VAL A 22 -10.39 -2.90 -2.65
CA VAL A 22 -10.68 -3.22 -1.26
C VAL A 22 -10.41 -2.04 -0.32
N LEU A 23 -9.38 -1.23 -0.57
CA LEU A 23 -9.06 -0.06 0.26
C LEU A 23 -10.07 1.06 0.01
N GLY A 24 -10.45 1.27 -1.25
CA GLY A 24 -11.52 2.17 -1.64
C GLY A 24 -12.87 1.79 -1.00
N TRP A 25 -13.19 0.49 -0.93
CA TRP A 25 -14.39 0.01 -0.25
C TRP A 25 -14.40 0.36 1.24
N TRP A 26 -13.30 0.09 1.96
CA TRP A 26 -13.18 0.46 3.38
C TRP A 26 -13.25 1.97 3.60
N LYS A 27 -12.72 2.77 2.67
CA LYS A 27 -12.83 4.24 2.72
C LYS A 27 -14.28 4.70 2.60
N LEU A 28 -15.04 4.13 1.67
CA LEU A 28 -16.47 4.44 1.49
C LEU A 28 -17.33 4.01 2.69
N ASN A 29 -17.01 2.86 3.28
CA ASN A 29 -17.78 2.31 4.40
C ASN A 29 -17.30 2.78 5.78
N SER A 30 -16.35 3.73 5.85
CA SER A 30 -15.80 4.28 7.09
C SER A 30 -16.86 4.98 7.98
N ILE A 31 -17.98 5.42 7.41
CA ILE A 31 -19.09 5.98 8.18
C ILE A 31 -19.85 4.88 8.94
N ASN A 32 -20.02 3.72 8.32
CA ASN A 32 -20.72 2.57 8.90
C ASN A 32 -19.80 1.77 9.86
N TYR A 33 -18.50 1.78 9.56
CA TYR A 33 -17.47 1.00 10.27
C TYR A 33 -16.27 1.87 10.69
N PRO A 34 -16.44 2.97 11.46
CA PRO A 34 -15.37 3.93 11.76
C PRO A 34 -14.15 3.35 12.49
N THR A 35 -14.31 2.27 13.26
CA THR A 35 -13.17 1.61 13.92
C THR A 35 -12.57 0.53 13.04
N LEU A 36 -13.41 -0.36 12.53
CA LEU A 36 -13.00 -1.51 11.72
C LEU A 36 -12.37 -1.08 10.38
N SER A 37 -12.84 0.01 9.77
CA SER A 37 -12.23 0.53 8.53
C SER A 37 -10.80 0.98 8.73
N LYS A 38 -10.45 1.53 9.90
CA LYS A 38 -9.07 1.94 10.21
C LYS A 38 -8.17 0.72 10.36
N ILE A 39 -8.63 -0.28 11.12
CA ILE A 39 -7.90 -1.55 11.30
C ILE A 39 -7.69 -2.24 9.95
N ALA A 40 -8.72 -2.28 9.12
CA ALA A 40 -8.65 -2.90 7.80
C ALA A 40 -7.67 -2.17 6.87
N VAL A 41 -7.70 -0.83 6.85
CA VAL A 41 -6.71 -0.05 6.08
C VAL A 41 -5.30 -0.29 6.59
N ASP A 42 -5.07 -0.30 7.91
CA ASP A 42 -3.74 -0.56 8.49
C ASP A 42 -3.22 -1.96 8.12
N LEU A 43 -4.10 -2.98 8.12
CA LEU A 43 -3.72 -4.35 7.79
C LEU A 43 -3.50 -4.56 6.28
N LEU A 44 -4.39 -4.01 5.45
CA LEU A 44 -4.40 -4.23 4.00
C LEU A 44 -3.43 -3.32 3.23
N SER A 45 -3.01 -2.20 3.83
CA SER A 45 -2.02 -1.30 3.20
C SER A 45 -0.59 -1.84 3.28
N VAL A 46 -0.34 -2.84 4.12
CA VAL A 46 0.97 -3.48 4.22
C VAL A 46 1.15 -4.41 3.02
N PRO A 47 2.13 -4.17 2.13
CA PRO A 47 2.37 -5.09 1.02
C PRO A 47 2.84 -6.45 1.55
N PHE A 48 2.29 -7.53 1.02
CA PHE A 48 2.64 -8.91 1.43
C PHE A 48 4.13 -9.24 1.15
N SER A 49 4.73 -8.58 0.16
CA SER A 49 6.15 -8.68 -0.17
C SER A 49 6.75 -7.28 -0.27
N THR A 50 7.93 -7.10 0.33
CA THR A 50 8.75 -5.88 0.17
C THR A 50 9.38 -5.76 -1.22
N VAL A 51 9.40 -6.86 -1.97
CA VAL A 51 9.91 -6.90 -3.34
C VAL A 51 8.71 -7.01 -4.28
N SER A 52 8.55 -6.00 -5.15
CA SER A 52 7.59 -6.07 -6.26
C SER A 52 7.86 -7.35 -7.06
N PRO A 53 6.83 -8.09 -7.51
CA PRO A 53 7.04 -9.27 -8.35
C PRO A 53 7.93 -8.97 -9.56
N ASP A 54 7.85 -7.75 -10.11
CA ASP A 54 8.72 -7.30 -11.21
C ASP A 54 10.20 -7.22 -10.82
N CYS A 55 10.52 -6.90 -9.55
CA CYS A 55 11.90 -6.87 -9.03
C CYS A 55 12.42 -8.25 -8.60
N VAL A 56 11.55 -9.25 -8.36
CA VAL A 56 11.99 -10.60 -7.97
C VAL A 56 12.61 -11.34 -9.16
N PHE A 57 12.14 -11.03 -10.38
CA PHE A 57 12.62 -11.64 -11.62
C PHE A 57 13.61 -10.76 -12.40
N ASP A 58 13.75 -9.50 -12.01
CA ASP A 58 14.73 -8.60 -12.62
C ASP A 58 16.14 -9.01 -12.19
N THR A 59 16.75 -9.87 -13.01
CA THR A 59 18.13 -10.33 -12.83
C THR A 59 19.12 -9.29 -13.39
N GLU A 60 18.62 -8.27 -14.10
CA GLU A 60 19.44 -7.12 -14.48
C GLU A 60 19.71 -6.29 -13.23
N VAL A 61 20.91 -6.45 -12.69
CA VAL A 61 21.43 -5.54 -11.67
C VAL A 61 21.38 -4.14 -12.27
N LYS A 62 20.38 -3.35 -11.87
CA LYS A 62 20.22 -1.97 -12.30
C LYS A 62 21.47 -1.20 -11.89
N GLN A 63 22.42 -1.09 -12.81
CA GLN A 63 23.74 -0.57 -12.54
C GLN A 63 23.58 0.84 -11.98
N MET A 64 24.07 1.02 -10.75
CA MET A 64 23.99 2.31 -10.11
C MET A 64 24.86 3.27 -10.91
N ASP A 65 24.24 4.28 -11.51
CA ASP A 65 24.93 5.33 -12.27
C ASP A 65 26.17 5.82 -11.48
N SER A 66 27.31 5.99 -12.15
CA SER A 66 28.58 6.33 -11.51
C SER A 66 28.48 7.61 -10.68
N TYR A 67 27.62 8.54 -11.10
CA TYR A 67 27.25 9.72 -10.33
C TYR A 67 26.64 9.35 -8.97
N LYS A 68 25.70 8.41 -8.94
CA LYS A 68 25.07 7.93 -7.69
C LYS A 68 26.05 7.14 -6.83
N ALA A 69 26.94 6.35 -7.41
CA ALA A 69 27.98 5.64 -6.65
C ALA A 69 28.94 6.58 -5.91
N SER A 70 29.11 7.82 -6.38
CA SER A 70 29.99 8.83 -5.77
C SER A 70 29.37 9.62 -4.61
N LEU A 71 28.04 9.55 -4.43
CA LEU A 71 27.34 10.37 -3.44
C LEU A 71 27.44 9.77 -2.03
N PRO A 72 27.48 10.61 -0.97
CA PRO A 72 27.33 10.13 0.40
C PRO A 72 26.02 9.37 0.60
N ARG A 73 26.03 8.32 1.43
CA ARG A 73 24.86 7.47 1.72
C ARG A 73 23.62 8.28 2.10
N VAL A 74 23.79 9.27 2.97
CA VAL A 74 22.70 10.15 3.44
C VAL A 74 22.08 10.93 2.28
N THR A 75 22.89 11.43 1.34
CA THR A 75 22.42 12.15 0.16
C THR A 75 21.68 11.21 -0.79
N LEU A 76 22.19 10.00 -1.00
CA LEU A 76 21.50 8.99 -1.82
C LEU A 76 20.15 8.60 -1.24
N GLU A 77 20.10 8.35 0.07
CA GLU A 77 18.87 8.02 0.78
C GLU A 77 17.86 9.16 0.65
N ALA A 78 18.26 10.41 0.92
CA ALA A 78 17.40 11.57 0.75
C ALA A 78 16.87 11.70 -0.68
N LEU A 79 17.70 11.47 -1.70
CA LEU A 79 17.29 11.50 -3.11
C LEU A 79 16.31 10.36 -3.46
N LEU A 80 16.53 9.16 -2.95
CA LEU A 80 15.64 8.03 -3.18
C LEU A 80 14.30 8.25 -2.50
N CYS A 81 14.30 8.62 -1.21
CA CYS A 81 13.10 8.92 -0.44
C CYS A 81 12.29 10.06 -1.05
N THR A 82 12.94 11.16 -1.47
CA THR A 82 12.23 12.28 -2.11
C THR A 82 11.64 11.91 -3.47
N LYS A 83 12.36 11.13 -4.28
CA LYS A 83 11.86 10.62 -5.56
C LYS A 83 10.68 9.67 -5.37
N ASP A 84 10.73 8.77 -4.39
CA ASP A 84 9.64 7.84 -4.11
C ASP A 84 8.43 8.57 -3.51
N TRP A 85 8.65 9.56 -2.62
CA TRP A 85 7.60 10.43 -2.12
C TRP A 85 6.88 11.19 -3.23
N LEU A 86 7.62 11.83 -4.15
CA LEU A 86 7.04 12.58 -5.27
C LEU A 86 6.20 11.69 -6.20
N LYS A 87 6.59 10.42 -6.37
CA LYS A 87 5.82 9.45 -7.17
C LYS A 87 4.53 9.01 -6.49
N ASN A 88 4.54 8.92 -5.16
CA ASN A 88 3.40 8.48 -4.36
C ASN A 88 2.49 9.64 -3.90
N GLN A 89 2.69 10.87 -4.40
CA GLN A 89 1.84 12.03 -4.10
C GLN A 89 0.45 11.99 -4.77
N THR A 90 0.19 11.03 -5.65
CA THR A 90 -1.13 10.77 -6.24
C THR A 90 -1.79 9.59 -5.53
N LEU A 91 -2.39 9.85 -4.37
CA LEU A 91 -3.42 9.02 -3.72
C LEU A 91 -4.63 9.90 -3.40
#